data_AF-A8WIF3-F1
#
_entry.id   AF-A8WIF3-F1
#
_cell.length_a   1.000
_cell.length_b   1.000
_cell.length_c   1.000
_cell.angle_alpha   90.00
_cell.angle_beta   90.00
_cell.angle_gamma   90.00
#
_symmetry.space_group_name_H-M   'P 1'
#
loop_
_entity.id
_entity.type
_entity.pdbx_description
1 polymer ?
#
loop_
_entity_poly.entity_id
_entity_poly.type
_entity_poly.pdbx_seq_one_letter_code
_entity_poly.pdbx_strand_id
1 'polypeptide(L)' 'MNVLIFFSMIENYKGWDITLTWDDKHSFGHNSCNNDTFNQKEKWKGVNLNGNRIYGASLKEIRHIIDYPRLHN' A
#
# COMPACT_ATOMS: atom_id res chain seq x y z
N MET A 1 -15.18 19.78 14.38
CA MET A 1 -14.86 18.40 13.94
C MET A 1 -13.92 18.53 12.75
N ASN A 2 -12.63 18.28 12.92
CA ASN A 2 -11.72 18.18 11.78
C ASN A 2 -11.92 16.79 11.18
N VAL A 3 -12.61 16.73 10.04
CA VAL A 3 -12.64 15.52 9.21
C VAL A 3 -11.32 15.54 8.43
N LEU A 4 -10.35 14.75 8.88
CA LEU A 4 -9.17 14.42 8.07
C LEU A 4 -9.67 13.54 6.90
N ILE A 5 -10.02 14.18 5.79
CA ILE A 5 -10.28 13.48 4.53
C ILE A 5 -8.92 13.09 3.98
N PHE A 6 -8.48 11.86 4.25
CA PHE A 6 -7.40 11.27 3.48
C PHE A 6 -7.92 11.12 2.04
N PHE A 7 -7.27 11.79 1.08
CA PHE A 7 -7.52 11.53 -0.35
C PHE A 7 -6.94 10.16 -0.70
N SER A 8 -7.61 9.09 -0.30
CA SER A 8 -7.29 7.75 -0.75
C SER A 8 -7.87 7.57 -2.15
N MET A 9 -7.02 7.41 -3.18
CA MET A 9 -7.48 6.85 -4.45
C MET A 9 -7.85 5.39 -4.18
N ILE A 10 -9.11 5.04 -4.39
CA ILE A 10 -9.66 3.70 -4.13
C ILE A 10 -10.01 3.05 -5.47
N GLU A 11 -9.49 1.86 -5.72
CA GLU A 11 -9.85 1.01 -6.85
C GLU A 11 -10.27 -0.37 -6.35
N ASN A 12 -11.42 -0.87 -6.81
CA ASN A 12 -11.77 -2.28 -6.63
C ASN A 12 -11.25 -3.09 -7.82
N TYR A 13 -10.33 -4.02 -7.57
CA TYR A 13 -9.73 -4.88 -8.58
C TYR A 13 -9.80 -6.35 -8.14
N LYS A 14 -10.61 -7.15 -8.85
CA LYS A 14 -10.76 -8.61 -8.60
C LYS A 14 -11.06 -8.96 -7.12
N GLY A 15 -11.87 -8.15 -6.45
CA GLY A 15 -12.22 -8.37 -5.03
C GLY A 15 -11.18 -7.85 -4.03
N TRP A 16 -10.22 -7.05 -4.49
CA TRP A 16 -9.31 -6.28 -3.66
C TRP A 16 -9.66 -4.80 -3.72
N ASP A 17 -9.80 -4.18 -2.56
CA ASP A 17 -9.84 -2.73 -2.42
C ASP A 17 -8.40 -2.23 -2.32
N ILE A 18 -7.97 -1.50 -3.35
CA ILE A 18 -6.63 -0.95 -3.49
C ILE A 18 -6.67 0.53 -3.14
N THR A 19 -5.83 0.95 -2.20
CA THR A 19 -5.74 2.32 -1.71
C THR A 19 -4.32 2.85 -1.78
N LEU A 20 -4.13 4.07 -2.29
CA LEU A 20 -2.87 4.79 -2.11
C LEU A 20 -2.80 5.34 -0.68
N THR A 21 -1.79 4.89 0.07
CA THR A 21 -1.53 5.32 1.45
C THR A 21 -0.26 6.14 1.53
N TRP A 22 -0.29 7.18 2.35
CA TRP A 22 0.88 7.99 2.68
C TRP A 22 1.38 7.55 4.05
N ASP A 23 2.56 6.93 4.09
CA ASP A 23 3.25 6.59 5.32
C ASP A 23 4.02 7.84 5.77
N ASP A 24 3.32 8.73 6.48
CA ASP A 24 3.95 9.89 7.07
C ASP A 24 4.74 9.42 8.31
N LYS A 25 6.06 9.36 8.14
CA LYS A 25 7.07 8.87 9.11
C LYS A 25 7.18 9.76 10.37
N HIS A 26 6.09 10.37 10.80
CA HIS A 26 5.96 11.15 12.04
C HIS A 26 5.39 10.36 13.22
N SER A 27 5.01 9.08 13.03
CA SER A 27 4.67 8.19 14.14
C SER A 27 5.84 7.25 14.48
N PHE A 28 6.68 7.73 15.41
CA PHE A 28 7.61 7.02 16.29
C PHE A 28 7.97 5.54 16.01
N GLY A 29 9.27 5.26 15.82
CA GLY A 29 9.89 4.06 16.39
C GLY A 29 10.85 3.26 15.52
N HIS A 30 12.15 3.56 15.66
CA HIS A 30 13.25 2.60 15.73
C HIS A 30 13.71 1.83 14.46
N ASN A 31 14.90 2.23 13.99
CA ASN A 31 15.98 1.41 13.44
C ASN A 31 15.69 0.49 12.24
N SER A 32 15.97 1.01 11.03
CA SER A 32 16.72 0.26 10.04
C SER A 32 17.32 1.23 9.03
N CYS A 33 18.66 1.34 9.10
CA CYS A 33 19.50 1.85 8.04
C CYS A 33 19.24 0.99 6.78
N ASN A 34 18.92 1.62 5.65
CA ASN A 34 19.61 1.43 4.37
C ASN A 34 18.99 2.33 3.30
N ASN A 35 19.88 3.04 2.62
CA ASN A 35 19.63 3.83 1.42
C ASN A 35 18.96 2.96 0.35
N ASP A 36 17.75 3.31 -0.04
CA ASP A 36 17.28 3.21 -1.42
C ASP A 36 16.12 4.20 -1.62
N THR A 37 16.42 5.25 -2.37
CA THR A 37 15.50 6.34 -2.74
C THR A 37 14.53 5.88 -3.81
N PHE A 38 13.46 5.20 -3.39
CA PHE A 38 12.20 5.17 -4.13
C PHE A 38 11.13 5.57 -3.12
N ASN A 39 10.38 6.66 -3.39
CA ASN A 39 9.39 7.31 -2.52
C ASN A 39 8.86 6.41 -1.38
N GLN A 40 9.58 6.31 -0.25
CA GLN A 40 9.17 5.49 0.91
C GLN A 40 7.84 5.98 1.52
N LYS A 41 7.40 7.18 1.12
CA LYS A 41 6.21 7.88 1.62
C LYS A 41 4.91 7.41 0.98
N GLU A 42 4.93 6.95 -0.27
CA GLU A 42 3.72 6.53 -0.99
C GLU A 42 3.74 5.03 -1.19
N LYS A 43 2.79 4.32 -0.58
CA LYS A 43 2.62 2.88 -0.76
C LYS A 43 1.20 2.59 -1.15
N TRP A 44 1.04 1.78 -2.19
CA TRP A 44 -0.24 1.19 -2.52
C TRP A 44 -0.49 0.00 -1.60
N LYS A 45 -1.70 -0.09 -1.08
CA LYS A 45 -2.16 -1.15 -0.18
C LYS A 45 -3.40 -1.79 -0.78
N GLY A 46 -3.37 -3.10 -1.00
CA GLY A 46 -4.55 -3.89 -1.35
C GLY A 46 -5.10 -4.61 -0.12
N VAL A 47 -6.42 -4.59 0.07
CA VAL A 47 -7.13 -5.39 1.08
C VAL A 47 -8.26 -6.17 0.41
N ASN A 48 -8.34 -7.48 0.65
CA ASN A 48 -9.45 -8.30 0.14
C ASN A 48 -10.53 -8.53 1.21
N LEU A 49 -11.64 -9.16 0.79
CA LEU A 49 -12.76 -9.53 1.67
C LEU A 49 -12.36 -10.46 2.82
N ASN A 50 -11.26 -11.20 2.69
CA ASN A 50 -10.74 -12.08 3.74
C ASN A 50 -9.85 -11.33 4.75
N GLY A 51 -9.61 -10.03 4.54
CA GLY A 51 -8.75 -9.22 5.38
C GLY A 51 -7.25 -9.35 5.07
N ASN A 52 -6.87 -10.09 4.01
CA ASN A 52 -5.48 -10.19 3.56
C ASN A 52 -5.01 -8.83 3.06
N ARG A 53 -3.74 -8.50 3.32
CA ARG A 53 -3.14 -7.21 2.99
C ARG A 53 -1.89 -7.42 2.15
N ILE A 54 -1.78 -6.67 1.06
CA ILE A 54 -0.60 -6.62 0.21
C ILE A 54 -0.15 -5.17 0.05
N TYR A 55 1.15 -4.96 -0.15
CA TYR A 55 1.75 -3.65 -0.30
C TYR A 55 2.62 -3.62 -1.56
N GLY A 56 2.69 -2.48 -2.21
CA GLY A 56 3.50 -2.26 -3.40
C GLY A 56 3.85 -0.78 -3.56
N ALA A 57 4.95 -0.51 -4.26
CA ALA A 57 5.39 0.83 -4.61
C ALA A 57 4.53 1.46 -5.71
N SER A 58 3.78 0.66 -6.48
CA SER A 58 2.89 1.18 -7.54
C SER A 58 1.57 0.39 -7.66
N LEU A 59 0.56 1.01 -8.25
CA LEU A 59 -0.71 0.36 -8.59
C LEU A 59 -0.49 -0.85 -9.51
N LYS A 60 0.43 -0.71 -10.48
CA LYS A 60 0.78 -1.80 -11.42
C LYS A 60 1.36 -3.00 -10.68
N GLU A 61 2.20 -2.76 -9.68
CA GLU A 61 2.79 -3.82 -8.85
C GLU A 61 1.75 -4.53 -8.01
N ILE A 62 0.86 -3.78 -7.33
CA ILE A 62 -0.25 -4.39 -6.57
C ILE A 62 -1.12 -5.27 -7.47
N ARG A 63 -1.49 -4.78 -8.66
CA ARG A 63 -2.26 -5.59 -9.64
C ARG A 63 -1.50 -6.83 -10.07
N HIS A 64 -0.18 -6.73 -10.26
CA HIS A 64 0.66 -7.87 -10.62
C HIS A 64 0.70 -8.93 -9.51
N ILE A 65 0.80 -8.52 -8.24
CA ILE A 65 0.72 -9.42 -7.08
C ILE A 65 -0.64 -10.13 -7.03
N ILE A 66 -1.73 -9.41 -7.29
CA ILE A 66 -3.09 -9.98 -7.32
C ILE A 66 -3.27 -10.99 -8.46
N ASP A 67 -2.72 -10.67 -9.64
CA ASP A 67 -2.83 -11.51 -10.83
C ASP A 67 -1.96 -12.77 -10.75
N TYR A 68 -0.80 -12.67 -10.08
CA TYR A 68 0.21 -13.72 -10.01
C TYR A 68 0.70 -13.96 -8.58
N PRO A 69 -0.17 -14.39 -7.64
CA PRO A 69 0.19 -14.55 -6.23
C PRO A 69 1.30 -15.59 -6.01
N ARG A 70 1.50 -16.52 -6.95
CA ARG A 70 2.56 -17.55 -6.89
C ARG A 70 3.97 -17.02 -7.15
N LEU A 71 4.11 -15.81 -7.69
CA LEU A 71 5.41 -15.19 -7.99
C LEU A 71 5.94 -14.34 -6.82
N HIS A 72 5.09 -14.07 -5.83
CA HIS A 72 5.39 -13.24 -4.67
C HIS A 72 5.14 -14.08 -3.41
N ASN A 73 6.05 -15.03 -3.16
CA ASN A 73 6.10 -15.83 -1.93
C ASN A 73 6.77 -15.07 -0.79
#